data_AF-A0A948VVP3-F1
#
_entry.id   AF-A0A948VVP3-F1
#
_cell.length_a   1.000
_cell.length_b   1.000
_cell.length_c   1.000
_cell.angle_alpha   90.00
_cell.angle_beta   90.00
_cell.angle_gamma   90.00
#
_symmetry.space_group_name_H-M   'P 1'
#
loop_
_entity.id
_entity.type
_entity.pdbx_description
1 polymer ?
#
loop_
_entity_poly.entity_id
_entity_poly.type
_entity_poly.pdbx_seq_one_letter_code
_entity_poly.pdbx_strand_id
1 'polypeptide(L)'
;MSVLSSPHFHDEAKAFDYLESIVWAGGIVCPHCGVVGGRVYDLSGVRSKASAKNPEGKVRHGLKKCGECRKQFTAKVGTVFEHARLPLTKMLQAVHLIVSSKKGISAHQLSRVLEVQYKSAWFLAHRIREAMRSGDLATPFGSRGGAVEVDETYIGFKAGRGQQKGTGHKRAVLALVDRDSGQSRWFHIDNARAVDIHPIVRTNIAREARLMTDEAKMYRKIGRDFAEHGTTTHAAFQYVDLNDRTIHTNTVEGAFSIFKRGMRGVYQHCAEHHLHRYLAEFEFRYNNRIANGVDDRQRAVNAVQGIVGKRLTYARPNAVA
;
A
#
# COMPACT_ATOMS: atom_id res chain seq x y z
N MET A 1 25.84 10.82 10.24
CA MET A 1 24.84 10.12 11.09
C MET A 1 23.90 9.31 10.20
N SER A 2 23.47 8.13 10.64
CA SER A 2 22.53 7.28 9.90
C SER A 2 21.11 7.82 10.00
N VAL A 3 20.25 7.52 9.02
CA VAL A 3 18.80 7.80 9.08
C VAL A 3 18.17 7.17 10.33
N LEU A 4 18.68 6.01 10.75
CA LEU A 4 18.22 5.30 11.94
C LEU A 4 18.59 6.01 13.24
N SER A 5 19.49 7.00 13.23
CA SER A 5 19.83 7.80 14.41
C SER A 5 18.83 8.94 14.68
N SER A 6 17.80 9.09 13.84
CA SER A 6 16.81 10.16 14.00
C SER A 6 16.06 10.08 15.34
N PRO A 7 15.80 11.19 16.04
CA PRO A 7 15.20 11.17 17.39
C PRO A 7 13.85 10.46 17.46
N HIS A 8 13.01 10.59 16.43
CA HIS A 8 11.68 9.97 16.37
C HIS A 8 11.72 8.43 16.32
N PHE A 9 12.89 7.82 16.13
CA PHE A 9 13.08 6.37 16.25
C PHE A 9 13.49 5.93 17.65
N HIS A 10 13.87 6.83 18.55
CA HIS A 10 14.44 6.47 19.87
C HIS A 10 13.71 7.12 21.05
N ASP A 11 12.96 8.19 20.81
CA ASP A 11 12.21 8.91 21.83
C ASP A 11 10.72 8.95 21.47
N GLU A 12 9.86 8.51 22.40
CA GLU A 12 8.41 8.45 22.17
C GLU A 12 7.79 9.84 22.01
N ALA A 13 8.23 10.86 22.75
CA ALA A 13 7.72 12.22 22.57
C ALA A 13 8.06 12.74 21.16
N LYS A 14 9.32 12.55 20.71
CA LYS A 14 9.75 12.90 19.35
C LYS A 14 9.06 12.08 18.26
N ALA A 15 8.69 10.84 18.55
CA ALA A 15 7.89 10.02 17.65
C ALA A 15 6.47 10.60 17.46
N PHE A 16 5.85 11.10 18.53
CA PHE A 16 4.58 11.81 18.43
C PHE A 16 4.74 13.13 17.69
N ASP A 17 5.72 13.98 18.03
CA ASP A 17 5.98 15.24 17.32
C ASP A 17 6.13 15.01 15.79
N TYR A 18 6.86 13.96 15.40
CA TYR A 18 7.03 13.58 14.00
C TYR A 18 5.74 13.08 13.34
N LEU A 19 4.93 12.29 14.05
CA LEU A 19 3.65 11.84 13.52
C LEU A 19 2.67 13.00 13.36
N GLU A 20 2.63 13.91 14.33
CA GLU A 20 1.78 15.10 14.32
C GLU A 20 2.12 16.04 13.16
N SER A 21 3.41 16.26 12.89
CA SER A 21 3.84 17.11 11.78
C SER A 21 3.45 16.58 10.40
N ILE A 22 3.21 15.27 10.28
CA ILE A 22 2.77 14.64 9.03
C ILE A 22 1.25 14.57 8.95
N VAL A 23 0.61 14.02 9.99
CA VAL A 23 -0.85 13.76 10.00
C VAL A 23 -1.66 15.06 10.04
N TRP A 24 -1.12 16.09 10.68
CA TRP A 24 -1.79 17.39 10.84
C TRP A 24 -1.09 18.53 10.09
N ALA A 25 -0.30 18.21 9.06
CA ALA A 25 0.32 19.20 8.19
C ALA A 25 -0.70 20.20 7.60
N GLY A 26 -1.91 19.73 7.26
CA GLY A 26 -3.02 20.54 6.75
C GLY A 26 -3.95 21.09 7.84
N GLY A 27 -3.55 21.01 9.12
CA GLY A 27 -4.37 21.40 10.27
C GLY A 27 -4.98 20.22 11.03
N ILE A 28 -5.38 20.49 12.27
CA ILE A 28 -5.96 19.48 13.15
C ILE A 28 -7.47 19.38 12.92
N VAL A 29 -7.93 18.17 12.64
CA VAL A 29 -9.35 17.80 12.61
C VAL A 29 -9.66 16.94 13.83
N CYS A 30 -10.67 17.31 14.61
CA CYS A 30 -11.07 16.50 15.75
C CYS A 30 -11.71 15.19 15.28
N PRO A 31 -11.17 14.01 15.67
CA PRO A 31 -11.70 12.73 15.22
C PRO A 31 -13.05 12.36 15.86
N HIS A 32 -13.52 13.14 16.84
CA HIS A 32 -14.77 12.86 17.56
C HIS A 32 -15.96 13.69 17.11
N CYS A 33 -15.75 14.97 16.76
CA CYS A 33 -16.81 15.88 16.37
C CYS A 33 -16.59 16.54 15.00
N GLY A 34 -15.48 16.23 14.31
CA GLY A 34 -15.22 16.70 12.95
C GLY A 34 -14.82 18.17 12.84
N VAL A 35 -14.72 18.93 13.94
CA VAL A 35 -14.30 20.34 13.86
C VAL A 35 -12.91 20.47 13.25
N VAL A 36 -12.80 21.32 12.22
CA VAL A 36 -11.56 21.65 11.51
C VAL A 36 -11.07 23.01 12.04
N GLY A 37 -9.81 23.09 12.47
CA GLY A 37 -9.23 24.36 12.96
C GLY A 37 -9.85 24.88 14.26
N GLY A 38 -10.60 24.05 14.98
CA GLY A 38 -11.16 24.40 16.29
C GLY A 38 -10.08 24.52 17.37
N ARG A 39 -10.44 25.03 18.55
CA ARG A 39 -9.51 25.14 19.69
C ARG A 39 -9.03 23.74 20.11
N VAL A 40 -7.72 23.56 20.21
CA VAL A 40 -7.10 22.31 20.67
C VAL A 40 -6.14 22.65 21.80
N TYR A 41 -6.26 21.91 22.90
CA TYR A 41 -5.36 22.05 24.06
C TYR A 41 -4.39 20.88 24.11
N ASP A 42 -3.10 21.18 24.22
CA ASP A 42 -2.08 20.19 24.52
C ASP A 42 -2.12 19.79 25.99
N LEU A 43 -2.24 18.48 26.24
CA LEU A 43 -2.27 17.92 27.58
C LEU A 43 -0.92 17.25 27.88
N SER A 44 0.04 18.05 28.35
CA SER A 44 1.34 17.56 28.81
C SER A 44 1.26 16.96 30.22
N GLY A 45 2.20 16.06 30.56
CA GLY A 45 2.32 15.48 31.90
C GLY A 45 1.22 14.48 32.31
N VAL A 46 0.19 14.27 31.48
CA VAL A 46 -0.89 13.31 31.79
C VAL A 46 -0.34 11.89 31.76
N ARG A 47 -0.57 11.14 32.85
CA ARG A 47 -0.15 9.74 32.98
C ARG A 47 -1.33 8.78 32.89
N SER A 48 -1.06 7.56 32.45
CA SER A 48 -2.00 6.44 32.55
C SER A 48 -2.23 6.05 34.01
N LYS A 49 -3.24 5.21 34.26
CA LYS A 49 -3.40 4.57 35.57
C LYS A 49 -2.13 3.79 35.93
N ALA A 50 -1.75 3.84 37.20
CA ALA A 50 -0.74 2.99 37.80
C ALA A 50 -1.01 1.51 37.51
N SER A 51 0.05 0.74 37.31
CA SER A 51 -0.02 -0.70 37.08
C SER A 51 1.16 -1.37 37.76
N ALA A 52 1.09 -2.69 38.01
CA ALA A 52 2.22 -3.43 38.58
C ALA A 52 3.53 -3.26 37.78
N LYS A 53 3.43 -3.11 36.44
CA LYS A 53 4.59 -2.88 35.56
C LYS A 53 5.07 -1.42 35.53
N ASN A 54 4.22 -0.47 35.93
CA ASN A 54 4.50 0.97 35.89
C ASN A 54 3.77 1.61 37.09
N PRO A 55 4.39 1.61 38.28
CA PRO A 55 3.74 2.07 39.51
C PRO A 55 3.26 3.52 39.44
N GLU A 56 3.99 4.39 38.73
CA GLU A 56 3.62 5.79 38.54
C GLU A 56 2.72 6.03 37.31
N GLY A 57 2.34 4.98 36.59
CA GLY A 57 1.71 5.10 35.28
C GLY A 57 2.68 5.59 34.18
N LYS A 58 2.28 5.45 32.92
CA LYS A 58 3.07 5.89 31.77
C LYS A 58 2.62 7.26 31.29
N VAL A 59 3.57 8.13 30.96
CA VAL A 59 3.26 9.41 30.30
C VAL A 59 2.54 9.16 28.98
N ARG A 60 1.45 9.90 28.74
CA ARG A 60 0.64 9.82 27.51
C ARG A 60 1.10 10.91 26.54
N HIS A 61 2.15 10.62 25.77
CA HIS A 61 2.68 11.52 24.75
C HIS A 61 1.63 11.85 23.65
N GLY A 62 1.70 13.07 23.11
CA GLY A 62 0.82 13.55 22.03
C GLY A 62 -0.67 13.65 22.38
N LEU A 63 -1.00 13.74 23.67
CA LEU A 63 -2.38 13.85 24.11
C LEU A 63 -2.91 15.26 23.92
N LYS A 64 -3.99 15.39 23.15
CA LYS A 64 -4.69 16.65 22.91
C LYS A 64 -6.15 16.57 23.35
N LYS A 65 -6.77 17.72 23.65
CA LYS A 65 -8.18 17.84 23.99
C LYS A 65 -8.87 18.84 23.07
N CYS A 66 -9.97 18.42 22.47
CA CYS A 66 -10.81 19.30 21.66
C CYS A 66 -11.52 20.32 22.56
N GLY A 67 -11.50 21.60 22.19
CA GLY A 67 -12.21 22.66 22.89
C GLY A 67 -13.72 22.53 22.77
N GLU A 68 -14.21 22.11 21.61
CA GLU A 68 -15.65 22.04 21.29
C GLU A 68 -16.32 20.83 21.93
N CYS A 69 -15.88 19.61 21.62
CA CYS A 69 -16.50 18.39 22.18
C CYS A 69 -15.89 17.94 23.51
N ARG A 70 -14.84 18.61 24.01
CA ARG A 70 -14.13 18.31 25.27
C ARG A 70 -13.50 16.90 25.35
N LYS A 71 -13.55 16.10 24.29
CA LYS A 71 -12.95 14.76 24.22
C LYS A 71 -11.44 14.82 23.95
N GLN A 72 -10.72 13.83 24.49
CA GLN A 72 -9.29 13.67 24.28
C GLN A 72 -8.99 12.81 23.04
N PHE A 73 -7.89 13.10 22.35
CA PHE A 73 -7.41 12.31 21.22
C PHE A 73 -5.88 12.44 21.06
N THR A 74 -5.31 11.66 20.15
CA THR A 74 -3.91 11.72 19.72
C THR A 74 -3.87 11.60 18.20
N ALA A 75 -2.73 11.87 17.56
CA ALA A 75 -2.56 11.67 16.11
C ALA A 75 -2.76 10.22 15.64
N LYS A 76 -2.81 9.24 16.56
CA LYS A 76 -3.11 7.85 16.23
C LYS A 76 -4.60 7.56 16.04
N VAL A 77 -5.50 8.41 16.58
CA VAL A 77 -6.95 8.17 16.48
C VAL A 77 -7.39 8.37 15.04
N GLY A 78 -8.20 7.45 14.51
CA GLY A 78 -8.62 7.42 13.11
C GLY A 78 -7.61 6.82 12.14
N THR A 79 -6.49 6.24 12.64
CA THR A 79 -5.39 5.74 11.79
C THR A 79 -5.20 4.22 11.89
N VAL A 80 -4.37 3.66 11.00
CA VAL A 80 -3.92 2.26 11.14
C VAL A 80 -3.14 2.00 12.43
N PHE A 81 -2.65 3.01 13.14
CA PHE A 81 -1.97 2.88 14.43
C PHE A 81 -2.90 3.01 15.64
N GLU A 82 -4.20 3.25 15.42
CA GLU A 82 -5.15 3.28 16.51
C GLU A 82 -5.18 1.93 17.24
N HIS A 83 -5.20 1.98 18.57
CA HIS A 83 -5.13 0.83 19.48
C HIS A 83 -3.89 -0.06 19.33
N ALA A 84 -2.90 0.31 18.51
CA ALA A 84 -1.63 -0.39 18.48
C ALA A 84 -0.92 -0.21 19.83
N ARG A 85 -0.56 -1.34 20.45
CA ARG A 85 0.10 -1.39 21.76
C ARG A 85 1.63 -1.30 21.68
N LEU A 86 2.18 -1.31 20.46
CA LEU A 86 3.60 -1.12 20.23
C LEU A 86 3.98 0.37 20.45
N PRO A 87 5.19 0.66 20.96
CA PRO A 87 5.72 2.02 21.00
C PRO A 87 5.73 2.66 19.59
N LEU A 88 5.44 3.96 19.51
CA LEU A 88 5.36 4.66 18.23
C LEU A 88 6.73 4.71 17.53
N THR A 89 7.82 4.82 18.29
CA THR A 89 9.21 4.68 17.81
C THR A 89 9.39 3.42 16.97
N LYS A 90 9.00 2.25 17.50
CA LYS A 90 9.08 0.96 16.80
C LYS A 90 8.15 0.89 15.59
N MET A 91 6.97 1.50 15.66
CA MET A 91 6.06 1.58 14.51
C MET A 91 6.64 2.43 13.37
N LEU A 92 7.26 3.57 13.68
CA LEU A 92 7.92 4.42 12.69
C LEU A 92 9.17 3.76 12.11
N GLN A 93 9.98 3.08 12.94
CA GLN A 93 11.10 2.26 12.45
C GLN A 93 10.59 1.18 11.46
N ALA A 94 9.47 0.52 11.78
CA ALA A 94 8.88 -0.48 10.90
C ALA A 94 8.44 0.11 9.55
N VAL A 95 7.79 1.29 9.56
CA VAL A 95 7.42 2.00 8.33
C VAL A 95 8.68 2.24 7.50
N HIS A 96 9.72 2.83 8.08
CA HIS A 96 10.97 3.13 7.38
C HIS A 96 11.61 1.87 6.79
N LEU A 97 11.69 0.77 7.53
CA LEU A 97 12.29 -0.49 7.07
C LEU A 97 11.49 -1.13 5.91
N ILE A 98 10.16 -1.10 5.97
CA ILE A 98 9.31 -1.66 4.92
C ILE A 98 9.42 -0.84 3.63
N VAL A 99 9.41 0.50 3.72
CA VAL A 99 9.44 1.36 2.53
C VAL A 99 10.82 1.46 1.89
N SER A 100 11.89 1.46 2.68
CA SER A 100 13.27 1.57 2.17
C SER A 100 13.78 0.24 1.61
N SER A 101 13.26 -0.89 2.07
CA SER A 101 13.61 -2.19 1.48
C SER A 101 12.92 -2.39 0.11
N LYS A 102 13.64 -2.02 -0.96
CA LYS A 102 13.16 -2.17 -2.35
C LYS A 102 12.78 -3.61 -2.72
N LYS A 103 13.42 -4.61 -2.13
CA LYS A 103 13.08 -6.04 -2.34
C LYS A 103 12.06 -6.57 -1.34
N GLY A 104 11.78 -5.84 -0.28
CA GLY A 104 10.86 -6.22 0.80
C GLY A 104 11.57 -6.66 2.07
N ILE A 105 10.82 -6.71 3.17
CA ILE A 105 11.30 -7.19 4.47
C ILE A 105 10.30 -8.18 5.07
N SER A 106 10.77 -9.36 5.47
CA SER A 106 9.88 -10.37 6.05
C SER A 106 9.45 -9.97 7.47
N ALA A 107 8.29 -10.47 7.91
CA ALA A 107 7.82 -10.23 9.28
C ALA A 107 8.78 -10.82 10.33
N HIS A 108 9.48 -11.92 10.01
CA HIS A 108 10.54 -12.47 10.86
C HIS A 108 11.75 -11.53 10.96
N GLN A 109 12.19 -10.94 9.85
CA GLN A 109 13.27 -9.96 9.89
C GLN A 109 12.87 -8.73 10.70
N LEU A 110 11.65 -8.23 10.48
CA LEU A 110 11.11 -7.10 11.24
C LEU A 110 11.02 -7.40 12.74
N SER A 111 10.60 -8.61 13.10
CA SER A 111 10.55 -9.08 14.49
C SER A 111 11.92 -9.08 15.16
N ARG A 112 12.97 -9.56 14.47
CA ARG A 112 14.35 -9.57 14.99
C ARG A 112 14.91 -8.17 15.15
N VAL A 113 14.77 -7.32 14.12
CA VAL A 113 15.33 -5.95 14.12
C VAL A 113 14.65 -5.06 15.16
N LEU A 114 13.34 -5.18 15.32
CA LEU A 114 12.59 -4.38 16.28
C LEU A 114 12.57 -4.99 17.69
N GLU A 115 13.05 -6.22 17.86
CA GLU A 115 13.01 -6.99 19.11
C GLU A 115 11.59 -7.12 19.67
N VAL A 116 10.64 -7.43 18.79
CA VAL A 116 9.24 -7.66 19.14
C VAL A 116 8.83 -9.08 18.78
N GLN A 117 7.78 -9.59 19.42
CA GLN A 117 7.21 -10.88 19.06
C GLN A 117 6.80 -10.92 17.57
N TYR A 118 7.03 -12.06 16.91
CA TYR A 118 6.70 -12.27 15.50
C TYR A 118 5.27 -11.82 15.15
N LYS A 119 4.29 -12.24 15.94
CA LYS A 119 2.88 -11.87 15.76
C LYS A 119 2.67 -10.35 15.73
N SER A 120 3.38 -9.60 16.59
CA SER A 120 3.32 -8.14 16.63
C SER A 120 3.91 -7.52 15.37
N ALA A 121 5.06 -8.01 14.90
CA ALA A 121 5.68 -7.56 13.66
C ALA A 121 4.80 -7.90 12.43
N TRP A 122 4.20 -9.09 12.40
CA TRP A 122 3.30 -9.52 11.33
C TRP A 122 2.05 -8.66 11.25
N PHE A 123 1.38 -8.39 12.39
CA PHE A 123 0.23 -7.49 12.44
C PHE A 123 0.61 -6.08 12.02
N LEU A 124 1.73 -5.55 12.52
CA LEU A 124 2.21 -4.22 12.17
C LEU A 124 2.51 -4.09 10.67
N ALA A 125 3.16 -5.09 10.07
CA ALA A 125 3.43 -5.09 8.63
C ALA A 125 2.13 -5.03 7.81
N HIS A 126 1.09 -5.78 8.21
CA HIS A 126 -0.23 -5.69 7.55
C HIS A 126 -0.91 -4.33 7.72
N ARG A 127 -0.81 -3.72 8.90
CA ARG A 127 -1.33 -2.35 9.14
C ARG A 127 -0.64 -1.33 8.23
N ILE A 128 0.67 -1.46 8.08
CA ILE A 128 1.47 -0.58 7.20
C ILE A 128 1.12 -0.81 5.73
N ARG A 129 0.90 -2.06 5.29
CA ARG A 129 0.42 -2.35 3.93
C ARG A 129 -0.97 -1.77 3.66
N GLU A 130 -1.87 -1.77 4.65
CA GLU A 130 -3.16 -1.09 4.53
C GLU A 130 -2.97 0.43 4.35
N ALA A 131 -2.02 1.02 5.07
CA ALA A 131 -1.67 2.42 4.89
C ALA A 131 -1.17 2.74 3.47
N MET A 132 -0.52 1.78 2.80
CA MET A 132 -0.02 1.92 1.43
C MET A 132 -1.08 1.81 0.34
N ARG A 133 -2.25 1.25 0.65
CA ARG A 133 -3.35 1.12 -0.31
C ARG A 133 -3.85 2.49 -0.76
N SER A 134 -3.90 2.75 -2.06
CA SER A 134 -4.53 3.96 -2.59
C SER A 134 -6.03 3.97 -2.26
N GLY A 135 -6.53 5.12 -1.82
CA GLY A 135 -7.96 5.36 -1.56
C GLY A 135 -8.56 6.43 -2.48
N ASP A 136 -7.75 6.99 -3.38
CA ASP A 136 -8.12 8.16 -4.17
C ASP A 136 -8.95 7.76 -5.40
N LEU A 137 -9.90 8.62 -5.79
CA LEU A 137 -10.55 8.56 -7.10
C LEU A 137 -9.52 8.91 -8.16
N ALA A 138 -8.77 7.90 -8.58
CA ALA A 138 -7.58 8.13 -9.37
C ALA A 138 -7.95 8.47 -10.82
N THR A 139 -7.47 9.64 -11.28
CA THR A 139 -7.59 10.11 -12.67
C THR A 139 -7.28 8.97 -13.64
N PRO A 140 -8.12 8.70 -14.66
CA PRO A 140 -7.86 7.62 -15.60
C PRO A 140 -6.46 7.73 -16.22
N PHE A 141 -5.75 6.61 -16.28
CA PHE A 141 -4.45 6.49 -16.94
C PHE A 141 -4.55 6.74 -18.45
N GLY A 142 -3.47 7.21 -19.06
CA GLY A 142 -3.46 7.58 -20.47
C GLY A 142 -4.28 8.83 -20.82
N SER A 143 -4.67 9.62 -19.80
CA SER A 143 -5.25 10.95 -20.04
C SER A 143 -4.32 11.77 -20.94
N ARG A 144 -4.88 12.42 -21.97
CA ARG A 144 -4.14 13.09 -23.07
C ARG A 144 -3.46 12.16 -24.09
N GLY A 145 -3.92 10.90 -24.20
CA GLY A 145 -3.44 9.97 -25.23
C GLY A 145 -2.17 9.21 -24.87
N GLY A 146 -1.82 9.17 -23.58
CA GLY A 146 -0.66 8.42 -23.08
C GLY A 146 -0.83 6.91 -23.28
N ALA A 147 0.31 6.21 -23.32
CA ALA A 147 0.32 4.76 -23.45
C ALA A 147 0.12 4.06 -22.09
N VAL A 148 -0.83 3.13 -22.04
CA VAL A 148 -1.13 2.35 -20.84
C VAL A 148 -0.97 0.86 -21.12
N GLU A 149 -0.05 0.23 -20.39
CA GLU A 149 0.17 -1.21 -20.46
C GLU A 149 -0.80 -1.93 -19.51
N VAL A 150 -1.41 -3.02 -19.98
CA VAL A 150 -2.28 -3.89 -19.19
C VAL A 150 -1.85 -5.34 -19.39
N ASP A 151 -1.58 -6.03 -18.29
CA ASP A 151 -1.17 -7.43 -18.31
C ASP A 151 -1.63 -8.12 -17.02
N GLU A 152 -1.71 -9.45 -17.08
CA GLU A 152 -2.03 -10.30 -15.96
C GLU A 152 -0.90 -11.25 -15.58
N THR A 153 -0.89 -11.64 -14.32
CA THR A 153 0.01 -12.65 -13.84
C THR A 153 -0.66 -13.57 -12.83
N TYR A 154 -0.07 -14.75 -12.64
CA TYR A 154 -0.56 -15.77 -11.74
C TYR A 154 0.44 -16.09 -10.64
N ILE A 155 -0.04 -16.25 -9.41
CA ILE A 155 0.79 -16.60 -8.26
C ILE A 155 0.13 -17.58 -7.31
N GLY A 156 0.96 -18.45 -6.71
CA GLY A 156 0.53 -19.43 -5.72
C GLY A 156 -0.66 -20.26 -6.21
N PHE A 157 -1.49 -20.68 -5.25
CA PHE A 157 -2.68 -21.47 -5.51
C PHE A 157 -3.89 -20.90 -4.79
N LYS A 158 -5.06 -20.98 -5.43
CA LYS A 158 -6.34 -20.69 -4.79
C LYS A 158 -6.56 -21.61 -3.60
N ALA A 159 -7.27 -21.15 -2.57
CA ALA A 159 -7.55 -21.98 -1.41
C ALA A 159 -8.16 -23.34 -1.79
N GLY A 160 -7.66 -24.42 -1.19
CA GLY A 160 -8.11 -25.79 -1.46
C GLY A 160 -7.74 -26.35 -2.84
N ARG A 161 -6.95 -25.63 -3.66
CA ARG A 161 -6.49 -26.11 -4.96
C ARG A 161 -5.00 -26.41 -4.94
N GLY A 162 -4.63 -27.59 -5.40
CA GLY A 162 -3.23 -27.98 -5.65
C GLY A 162 -2.77 -27.59 -7.06
N GLN A 163 -1.58 -28.05 -7.43
CA GLN A 163 -1.04 -27.87 -8.77
C GLN A 163 -1.90 -28.63 -9.80
N GLN A 164 -2.35 -27.91 -10.83
CA GLN A 164 -3.15 -28.47 -11.93
C GLN A 164 -2.60 -27.98 -13.28
N LYS A 165 -3.11 -28.51 -14.40
CA LYS A 165 -2.77 -27.98 -15.72
C LYS A 165 -3.38 -26.58 -15.91
N GLY A 166 -2.66 -25.68 -16.59
CA GLY A 166 -3.12 -24.31 -16.86
C GLY A 166 -3.01 -23.36 -15.66
N THR A 167 -3.77 -22.26 -15.66
CA THR A 167 -3.63 -21.17 -14.67
C THR A 167 -4.86 -20.99 -13.76
N GLY A 168 -5.99 -21.65 -14.04
CA GLY A 168 -7.25 -21.42 -13.32
C GLY A 168 -7.24 -21.77 -11.82
N HIS A 169 -6.27 -22.59 -11.39
CA HIS A 169 -6.04 -22.96 -9.99
C HIS A 169 -5.12 -21.98 -9.24
N LYS A 170 -4.54 -21.00 -9.94
CA LYS A 170 -3.67 -19.96 -9.39
C LYS A 170 -4.44 -18.68 -9.12
N ARG A 171 -3.88 -17.82 -8.27
CA ARG A 171 -4.46 -16.49 -7.99
C ARG A 171 -4.06 -15.55 -9.11
N ALA A 172 -5.03 -14.89 -9.72
CA ALA A 172 -4.81 -13.97 -10.82
C ALA A 172 -4.64 -12.54 -10.29
N VAL A 173 -3.66 -11.84 -10.85
CA VAL A 173 -3.34 -10.45 -10.54
C VAL A 173 -3.31 -9.68 -11.85
N LEU A 174 -4.06 -8.60 -11.93
CA LEU A 174 -4.03 -7.66 -13.05
C LEU A 174 -3.20 -6.44 -12.63
N ALA A 175 -2.33 -5.96 -13.51
CA ALA A 175 -1.67 -4.67 -13.31
C ALA A 175 -1.84 -3.77 -14.54
N LEU A 176 -1.94 -2.48 -14.25
CA LEU A 176 -2.00 -1.41 -15.23
C LEU A 176 -0.81 -0.50 -14.98
N VAL A 177 -0.12 -0.07 -16.03
CA VAL A 177 1.00 0.88 -15.94
C VAL A 177 0.83 2.00 -16.95
N ASP A 178 0.77 3.23 -16.46
CA ASP A 178 0.78 4.43 -17.29
C ASP A 178 2.21 4.88 -17.52
N ARG A 179 2.65 4.89 -18.79
CA ARG A 179 4.05 5.17 -19.11
C ARG A 179 4.43 6.62 -18.84
N ASP A 180 3.51 7.54 -19.05
CA ASP A 180 3.76 8.97 -18.92
C ASP A 180 3.90 9.39 -17.45
N SER A 181 2.99 8.93 -16.58
CA SER A 181 3.09 9.21 -15.14
C SER A 181 4.08 8.30 -14.41
N GLY A 182 4.48 7.17 -15.00
CA GLY A 182 5.31 6.15 -14.35
C GLY A 182 4.61 5.49 -13.17
N GLN A 183 3.27 5.52 -13.12
CA GLN A 183 2.46 4.94 -12.05
C GLN A 183 1.82 3.62 -12.47
N SER A 184 1.47 2.82 -11.47
CA SER A 184 0.82 1.52 -11.63
C SER A 184 -0.40 1.37 -10.74
N ARG A 185 -1.31 0.46 -11.12
CA ARG A 185 -2.44 -0.01 -10.31
C ARG A 185 -2.54 -1.52 -10.36
N TRP A 186 -2.80 -2.16 -9.23
CA TRP A 186 -2.74 -3.61 -9.08
C TRP A 186 -4.01 -4.18 -8.44
N PHE A 187 -4.54 -5.24 -9.03
CA PHE A 187 -5.81 -5.83 -8.64
C PHE A 187 -5.65 -7.34 -8.46
N HIS A 188 -6.11 -7.87 -7.33
CA HIS A 188 -6.38 -9.30 -7.22
C HIS A 188 -7.76 -9.55 -7.84
N ILE A 189 -7.82 -10.45 -8.83
CA ILE A 189 -9.05 -10.77 -9.56
C ILE A 189 -9.37 -12.25 -9.39
N ASP A 190 -10.66 -12.58 -9.38
CA ASP A 190 -11.10 -13.97 -9.18
C ASP A 190 -10.66 -14.86 -10.33
N ASN A 191 -10.79 -14.37 -11.57
CA ASN A 191 -10.30 -15.04 -12.77
C ASN A 191 -9.79 -14.01 -13.78
N ALA A 192 -8.85 -14.43 -14.63
CA ALA A 192 -8.40 -13.62 -15.76
C ALA A 192 -9.30 -13.89 -16.99
N ARG A 193 -10.53 -13.37 -16.95
CA ARG A 193 -11.47 -13.43 -18.07
C ARG A 193 -11.91 -12.01 -18.44
N ALA A 194 -12.40 -11.86 -19.67
CA ALA A 194 -12.91 -10.59 -20.17
C ALA A 194 -13.95 -9.94 -19.23
N VAL A 195 -14.87 -10.73 -18.65
CA VAL A 195 -15.90 -10.24 -17.72
C VAL A 195 -15.32 -9.65 -16.42
N ASP A 196 -14.17 -10.15 -15.98
CA ASP A 196 -13.50 -9.71 -14.75
C ASP A 196 -12.58 -8.50 -15.03
N ILE A 197 -11.89 -8.50 -16.18
CA ILE A 197 -10.87 -7.50 -16.52
C ILE A 197 -11.47 -6.24 -17.17
N HIS A 198 -12.46 -6.39 -18.07
CA HIS A 198 -12.98 -5.25 -18.84
C HIS A 198 -13.54 -4.12 -17.97
N PRO A 199 -14.29 -4.38 -16.88
CA PRO A 199 -14.78 -3.32 -16.00
C PRO A 199 -13.63 -2.53 -15.35
N ILE A 200 -12.57 -3.22 -14.93
CA ILE A 200 -11.40 -2.58 -14.31
C ILE A 200 -10.70 -1.69 -15.33
N VAL A 201 -10.41 -2.22 -16.52
CA VAL A 201 -9.74 -1.48 -17.60
C VAL A 201 -10.53 -0.23 -17.98
N ARG A 202 -11.85 -0.33 -18.20
CA ARG A 202 -12.71 0.81 -18.55
C ARG A 202 -12.81 1.88 -17.45
N THR A 203 -12.76 1.47 -16.20
CA THR A 203 -12.85 2.39 -15.05
C THR A 203 -11.54 3.13 -14.82
N ASN A 204 -10.40 2.54 -15.21
CA ASN A 204 -9.08 3.05 -14.86
C ASN A 204 -8.30 3.68 -16.02
N ILE A 205 -8.74 3.51 -17.27
CA ILE A 205 -8.05 4.02 -18.46
C ILE A 205 -8.97 4.96 -19.25
N ALA A 206 -8.41 6.10 -19.66
CA ALA A 206 -9.10 7.09 -20.47
C ALA A 206 -9.34 6.56 -21.89
N ARG A 207 -10.46 6.92 -22.54
CA ARG A 207 -10.81 6.42 -23.89
C ARG A 207 -9.82 6.86 -24.95
N GLU A 208 -9.20 8.02 -24.77
CA GLU A 208 -8.18 8.55 -25.65
C GLU A 208 -6.81 7.85 -25.53
N ALA A 209 -6.61 6.99 -24.53
CA ALA A 209 -5.33 6.32 -24.29
C ALA A 209 -4.93 5.37 -25.43
N ARG A 210 -3.63 5.12 -25.54
CA ARG A 210 -3.07 4.03 -26.37
C ARG A 210 -2.92 2.79 -25.49
N LEU A 211 -3.78 1.79 -25.66
CA LEU A 211 -3.75 0.55 -24.89
C LEU A 211 -2.64 -0.38 -25.40
N MET A 212 -1.81 -0.92 -24.51
CA MET A 212 -0.77 -1.89 -24.84
C MET A 212 -0.99 -3.19 -24.08
N THR A 213 -1.13 -4.32 -24.78
CA THR A 213 -1.36 -5.64 -24.16
C THR A 213 -0.54 -6.73 -24.84
N ASP A 214 -0.58 -7.93 -24.28
CA ASP A 214 -0.13 -9.13 -24.95
C ASP A 214 -1.18 -9.69 -25.94
N GLU A 215 -0.89 -10.86 -26.51
CA GLU A 215 -1.73 -11.55 -27.49
C GLU A 215 -3.00 -12.21 -26.92
N ALA A 216 -3.27 -12.09 -25.61
CA ALA A 216 -4.40 -12.76 -24.98
C ALA A 216 -5.73 -12.33 -25.61
N LYS A 217 -6.54 -13.32 -26.01
CA LYS A 217 -7.80 -13.11 -26.76
C LYS A 217 -8.78 -12.18 -26.03
N MET A 218 -8.70 -12.10 -24.71
CA MET A 218 -9.58 -11.25 -23.90
C MET A 218 -9.35 -9.75 -24.15
N TYR A 219 -8.15 -9.33 -24.58
CA TYR A 219 -7.85 -7.93 -24.86
C TYR A 219 -8.35 -7.46 -26.24
N ARG A 220 -8.48 -8.36 -27.23
CA ARG A 220 -8.88 -8.00 -28.61
C ARG A 220 -10.19 -7.21 -28.72
N LYS A 221 -11.19 -7.55 -27.89
CA LYS A 221 -12.49 -6.85 -27.92
C LYS A 221 -12.43 -5.48 -27.24
N ILE A 222 -11.71 -5.39 -26.12
CA ILE A 222 -11.56 -4.15 -25.36
C ILE A 222 -10.49 -3.22 -25.94
N GLY A 223 -9.65 -3.68 -26.86
CA GLY A 223 -8.77 -2.79 -27.62
C GLY A 223 -9.54 -1.73 -28.43
N ARG A 224 -10.70 -2.12 -28.98
CA ARG A 224 -11.58 -1.25 -29.79
C ARG A 224 -12.26 -0.14 -29.00
N ASP A 225 -12.16 -0.20 -27.68
CA ASP A 225 -12.75 0.72 -26.74
C ASP A 225 -11.85 1.96 -26.51
N PHE A 226 -10.64 1.99 -27.09
CA PHE A 226 -9.61 3.01 -26.92
C PHE A 226 -9.13 3.58 -28.27
N ALA A 227 -8.44 4.73 -28.24
CA ALA A 227 -7.97 5.41 -29.45
C ALA A 227 -7.00 4.55 -30.27
N GLU A 228 -6.16 3.76 -29.60
CA GLU A 228 -5.24 2.83 -30.24
C GLU A 228 -5.08 1.58 -29.37
N HIS A 229 -4.86 0.42 -30.00
CA HIS A 229 -4.51 -0.82 -29.32
C HIS A 229 -3.29 -1.47 -29.97
N GLY A 230 -2.16 -1.40 -29.29
CA GLY A 230 -0.95 -2.13 -29.64
C GLY A 230 -0.90 -3.49 -28.95
N THR A 231 -0.43 -4.51 -29.65
CA THR A 231 -0.30 -5.88 -29.11
C THR A 231 1.05 -6.48 -29.45
N THR A 232 1.69 -7.14 -28.48
CA THR A 232 2.88 -7.96 -28.72
C THR A 232 2.53 -9.46 -28.76
N THR A 233 3.16 -10.17 -29.69
CA THR A 233 2.91 -11.60 -29.94
C THR A 233 4.07 -12.43 -29.39
N HIS A 234 4.00 -12.79 -28.11
CA HIS A 234 5.05 -13.54 -27.44
C HIS A 234 5.28 -14.93 -28.04
N ALA A 235 4.24 -15.59 -28.56
CA ALA A 235 4.36 -16.86 -29.29
C ALA A 235 5.27 -16.76 -30.54
N ALA A 236 5.43 -15.57 -31.10
CA ALA A 236 6.33 -15.30 -32.22
C ALA A 236 7.70 -14.72 -31.79
N PHE A 237 8.02 -14.77 -30.48
CA PHE A 237 9.21 -14.15 -29.89
C PHE A 237 9.29 -12.63 -30.10
N GLN A 238 8.14 -11.97 -30.29
CA GLN A 238 8.03 -10.52 -30.44
C GLN A 238 7.78 -9.86 -29.08
N TYR A 239 8.82 -9.27 -28.48
CA TYR A 239 8.78 -8.55 -27.20
C TYR A 239 8.56 -7.03 -27.37
N VAL A 240 8.68 -6.55 -28.61
CA VAL A 240 8.42 -5.18 -29.03
C VAL A 240 8.03 -5.24 -30.50
N ASP A 241 7.09 -4.42 -30.95
CA ASP A 241 6.81 -4.32 -32.38
C ASP A 241 8.01 -3.71 -33.13
N LEU A 242 8.42 -4.36 -34.22
CA LEU A 242 9.59 -3.96 -34.98
C LEU A 242 9.32 -2.75 -35.88
N ASN A 243 8.05 -2.54 -36.26
CA ASN A 243 7.62 -1.40 -37.06
C ASN A 243 7.30 -0.20 -36.18
N ASP A 244 6.68 -0.42 -35.01
CA ASP A 244 6.48 0.60 -33.98
C ASP A 244 7.02 0.14 -32.62
N ARG A 245 8.25 0.58 -32.32
CA ARG A 245 8.91 0.23 -31.05
C ARG A 245 8.22 0.77 -29.79
N THR A 246 7.19 1.59 -29.93
CA THR A 246 6.37 2.03 -28.81
C THR A 246 5.33 0.99 -28.37
N ILE A 247 5.09 -0.07 -29.17
CA ILE A 247 4.15 -1.14 -28.81
C ILE A 247 4.87 -2.25 -28.03
N HIS A 248 4.62 -2.32 -26.72
CA HIS A 248 5.15 -3.37 -25.82
C HIS A 248 4.49 -3.38 -24.43
N THR A 249 4.71 -4.44 -23.65
CA THR A 249 4.28 -4.62 -22.24
C THR A 249 5.47 -4.76 -21.26
N ASN A 250 6.67 -4.39 -21.71
CA ASN A 250 7.91 -4.58 -20.93
C ASN A 250 7.89 -3.91 -19.55
N THR A 251 7.17 -2.80 -19.39
CA THR A 251 7.17 -2.06 -18.12
C THR A 251 6.37 -2.81 -17.06
N VAL A 252 5.16 -3.27 -17.41
CA VAL A 252 4.31 -4.07 -16.51
C VAL A 252 4.92 -5.44 -16.23
N GLU A 253 5.54 -6.08 -17.22
CA GLU A 253 6.27 -7.34 -17.05
C GLU A 253 7.47 -7.20 -16.11
N GLY A 254 8.22 -6.10 -16.23
CA GLY A 254 9.31 -5.75 -15.31
C GLY A 254 8.81 -5.61 -13.87
N ALA A 255 7.65 -4.96 -13.69
CA ALA A 255 7.01 -4.82 -12.40
C ALA A 255 6.59 -6.19 -11.83
N PHE A 256 5.98 -7.06 -12.64
CA PHE A 256 5.63 -8.43 -12.26
C PHE A 256 6.85 -9.28 -11.91
N SER A 257 7.98 -9.09 -12.59
CA SER A 257 9.21 -9.80 -12.29
C SER A 257 9.70 -9.49 -10.88
N ILE A 258 9.61 -8.23 -10.43
CA ILE A 258 9.94 -7.82 -9.06
C ILE A 258 8.95 -8.43 -8.06
N PHE A 259 7.65 -8.33 -8.35
CA PHE A 259 6.59 -8.91 -7.54
C PHE A 259 6.79 -10.42 -7.31
N LYS A 260 6.92 -11.21 -8.38
CA LYS A 260 7.10 -12.67 -8.31
C LYS A 260 8.36 -13.06 -7.53
N ARG A 261 9.45 -12.31 -7.65
CA ARG A 261 10.69 -12.55 -6.87
C ARG A 261 10.47 -12.26 -5.40
N GLY A 262 9.83 -11.14 -5.06
CA GLY A 262 9.51 -10.80 -3.66
C GLY A 262 8.58 -11.82 -3.01
N MET A 263 7.57 -12.29 -3.73
CA MET A 263 6.62 -13.29 -3.21
C MET A 263 7.24 -14.69 -3.04
N ARG A 264 8.21 -15.07 -3.88
CA ARG A 264 8.97 -16.32 -3.71
C ARG A 264 10.02 -16.24 -2.60
N GLY A 265 10.73 -15.11 -2.50
CA GLY A 265 11.84 -14.95 -1.57
C GLY A 265 11.45 -14.44 -0.19
N VAL A 266 10.76 -13.29 -0.15
CA VAL A 266 10.53 -12.52 1.09
C VAL A 266 9.18 -12.85 1.73
N TYR A 267 8.12 -12.95 0.92
CA TYR A 267 6.73 -13.10 1.38
C TYR A 267 6.22 -14.53 1.20
N GLN A 268 7.00 -15.47 1.73
CA GLN A 268 6.64 -16.87 1.77
C GLN A 268 5.33 -17.04 2.56
N HIS A 269 4.43 -17.90 2.06
CA HIS A 269 3.12 -18.20 2.68
C HIS A 269 2.12 -17.03 2.75
N CYS A 270 2.08 -16.15 1.75
CA CYS A 270 0.96 -15.23 1.60
C CYS A 270 -0.35 -16.00 1.40
N ALA A 271 -1.31 -15.87 2.32
CA ALA A 271 -2.68 -16.35 2.12
C ALA A 271 -3.43 -15.49 1.09
N GLU A 272 -4.43 -16.08 0.42
CA GLU A 272 -5.17 -15.42 -0.66
C GLU A 272 -5.87 -14.14 -0.20
N HIS A 273 -6.57 -14.22 0.94
CA HIS A 273 -7.29 -13.07 1.52
C HIS A 273 -6.36 -11.93 1.99
N HIS A 274 -5.05 -12.12 2.00
CA HIS A 274 -4.08 -11.05 2.26
C HIS A 274 -3.42 -10.48 1.00
N LEU A 275 -3.59 -11.13 -0.16
CA LEU A 275 -2.85 -10.80 -1.37
C LEU A 275 -3.01 -9.33 -1.77
N HIS A 276 -4.22 -8.79 -1.67
CA HIS A 276 -4.51 -7.37 -1.95
C HIS A 276 -3.63 -6.39 -1.16
N ARG A 277 -3.27 -6.71 0.09
CA ARG A 277 -2.36 -5.86 0.90
C ARG A 277 -0.92 -5.94 0.41
N TYR A 278 -0.48 -7.11 -0.06
CA TYR A 278 0.85 -7.22 -0.67
C TYR A 278 0.88 -6.47 -2.00
N LEU A 279 -0.16 -6.56 -2.83
CA LEU A 279 -0.28 -5.78 -4.06
C LEU A 279 -0.18 -4.29 -3.78
N ALA A 280 -0.89 -3.78 -2.76
CA ALA A 280 -0.78 -2.39 -2.32
C ALA A 280 0.67 -1.99 -1.97
N GLU A 281 1.45 -2.87 -1.33
CA GLU A 281 2.86 -2.61 -1.02
C GLU A 281 3.74 -2.50 -2.29
N PHE A 282 3.50 -3.35 -3.29
CA PHE A 282 4.24 -3.31 -4.55
C PHE A 282 3.85 -2.11 -5.40
N GLU A 283 2.54 -1.82 -5.50
CA GLU A 283 2.00 -0.62 -6.15
C GLU A 283 2.59 0.64 -5.52
N PHE A 284 2.50 0.76 -4.20
CA PHE A 284 3.01 1.92 -3.47
C PHE A 284 4.50 2.14 -3.72
N ARG A 285 5.33 1.08 -3.65
CA ARG A 285 6.77 1.19 -3.93
C ARG A 285 7.06 1.51 -5.40
N TYR A 286 6.27 0.98 -6.33
CA TYR A 286 6.40 1.29 -7.75
C TYR A 286 6.12 2.78 -8.00
N ASN A 287 5.05 3.31 -7.40
CA ASN A 287 4.59 4.68 -7.60
C ASN A 287 5.45 5.71 -6.84
N ASN A 288 6.10 5.30 -5.75
CA ASN A 288 6.92 6.16 -4.89
C ASN A 288 8.42 5.87 -5.04
N ARG A 289 8.92 5.72 -6.26
CA ARG A 289 10.34 5.47 -6.55
C ARG A 289 11.10 6.73 -6.96
N ILE A 290 12.43 6.65 -6.98
CA ILE A 290 13.31 7.75 -7.43
C ILE A 290 12.97 8.24 -8.84
N ALA A 291 12.61 7.33 -9.77
CA ALA A 291 12.21 7.71 -11.12
C ALA A 291 10.94 8.57 -11.16
N ASN A 292 10.13 8.56 -10.08
CA ASN A 292 8.96 9.42 -9.92
C ASN A 292 9.25 10.59 -8.95
N GLY A 293 10.53 10.91 -8.70
CA GLY A 293 10.95 11.99 -7.81
C GLY A 293 10.87 11.68 -6.31
N VAL A 294 10.62 10.43 -5.92
CA VAL A 294 10.40 10.06 -4.51
C VAL A 294 11.57 9.25 -3.95
N ASP A 295 12.35 9.87 -3.07
CA ASP A 295 13.40 9.21 -2.31
C ASP A 295 12.87 8.36 -1.14
N ASP A 296 13.75 7.68 -0.42
CA ASP A 296 13.35 6.79 0.67
C ASP A 296 12.77 7.56 1.88
N ARG A 297 13.17 8.82 2.09
CA ARG A 297 12.66 9.67 3.18
C ARG A 297 11.23 10.12 2.86
N GLN A 298 11.01 10.64 1.66
CA GLN A 298 9.70 11.07 1.19
C GLN A 298 8.75 9.87 1.07
N ARG A 299 9.24 8.70 0.63
CA ARG A 299 8.44 7.46 0.61
C ARG A 299 7.95 7.09 2.02
N ALA A 300 8.80 7.24 3.05
CA ALA A 300 8.38 7.02 4.44
C ALA A 300 7.32 8.02 4.88
N VAL A 301 7.46 9.30 4.53
CA VAL A 301 6.45 10.33 4.80
C VAL A 301 5.13 9.97 4.12
N ASN A 302 5.14 9.61 2.83
CA ASN A 302 3.94 9.23 2.07
C ASN A 302 3.24 8.01 2.70
N ALA A 303 4.01 7.03 3.19
CA ALA A 303 3.44 5.86 3.88
C ALA A 303 2.81 6.23 5.23
N VAL A 304 3.41 7.18 5.97
CA VAL A 304 2.83 7.71 7.21
C VAL A 304 1.58 8.55 6.92
N GLN A 305 1.55 9.35 5.86
CA GLN A 305 0.34 10.09 5.45
C GLN A 305 -0.82 9.14 5.13
N GLY A 306 -0.51 8.03 4.45
CA GLY A 306 -1.50 7.01 4.07
C GLY A 306 -2.18 6.27 5.23
N ILE A 307 -1.79 6.50 6.49
CA ILE A 307 -2.42 5.85 7.65
C ILE A 307 -3.80 6.43 7.99
N VAL A 308 -4.07 7.67 7.60
CA VAL A 308 -5.22 8.46 8.05
C VAL A 308 -6.50 7.91 7.42
N GLY A 309 -7.60 7.85 8.20
CA GLY A 309 -8.90 7.34 7.74
C GLY A 309 -8.99 5.82 7.64
N LYS A 310 -7.90 5.09 7.93
CA LYS A 310 -7.81 3.62 7.78
C LYS A 310 -7.80 2.90 9.13
N ARG A 311 -8.67 3.35 10.04
CA ARG A 311 -8.83 2.70 11.34
C ARG A 311 -9.24 1.24 11.15
N LEU A 312 -8.47 0.34 11.75
CA LEU A 312 -8.74 -1.10 11.70
C LEU A 312 -9.49 -1.53 12.96
N THR A 313 -10.74 -1.96 12.80
CA THR A 313 -11.56 -2.51 13.87
C THR A 313 -11.43 -4.03 13.94
N TYR A 314 -11.21 -4.55 15.15
CA TYR A 314 -11.27 -6.00 15.38
C TYR A 314 -12.75 -6.41 15.45
N ALA A 315 -13.31 -6.87 14.33
CA ALA A 315 -14.57 -7.62 14.37
C ALA A 315 -14.27 -9.07 14.74
N ARG A 316 -15.06 -9.65 15.65
CA ARG A 316 -15.07 -11.11 15.79
C ARG A 316 -15.69 -11.66 14.51
N PRO A 317 -15.15 -12.75 13.91
CA PRO A 317 -15.68 -13.32 12.67
C PRO A 317 -17.19 -13.65 12.70
N ASN A 318 -17.77 -13.79 13.90
CA ASN A 318 -19.18 -14.17 14.10
C ASN A 318 -20.09 -12.99 14.49
N ALA A 319 -19.59 -11.76 14.48
CA ALA A 319 -20.46 -10.60 14.62
C ALA A 319 -21.09 -10.32 13.25
N VAL A 320 -22.29 -10.84 13.03
CA VAL A 320 -23.15 -10.44 11.92
C VAL A 320 -23.27 -8.91 12.00
N ALA A 321 -22.97 -8.25 10.88
CA ALA A 321 -23.06 -6.80 10.73
C ALA A 321 -24.53 -6.35 10.79
#